data_AF-A0A087G122-F1
#
_entry.id   AF-A0A087G122-F1
#
_cell.length_a   1.000
_cell.length_b   1.000
_cell.length_c   1.000
_cell.angle_alpha   90.00
_cell.angle_beta   90.00
_cell.angle_gamma   90.00
#
_symmetry.space_group_name_H-M   'P 1'
#
loop_
_entity.id
_entity.type
_entity.pdbx_description
1 polymer ?
#
loop_
_entity_poly.entity_id
_entity_poly.type
_entity_poly.pdbx_seq_one_letter_code
_entity_poly.pdbx_strand_id
1 'polypeptide(L)'
;QLHTLKQFKNEFDSRGCNQTDYFSGVRCDNTTGLIMELQIPRGCLSGTLNSNSSLFSLHHLYHLDLSHNDFTSSSLPSALGNLNRLKVWL
;
A
#
# COMPACT_ATOMS: atom_id res chain seq x y z
N GLN A 1 -8.44 0.49 9.92
CA GLN A 1 -7.50 0.37 8.79
C GLN A 1 -8.08 0.83 7.44
N LEU A 2 -9.39 0.79 7.19
CA LEU A 2 -9.96 1.34 5.94
C LEU A 2 -9.68 2.85 5.74
N HIS A 3 -9.77 3.65 6.79
CA HIS A 3 -9.40 5.07 6.75
C HIS A 3 -7.91 5.25 6.38
N THR A 4 -7.03 4.47 7.01
CA THR A 4 -5.60 4.42 6.70
C THR A 4 -5.34 4.06 5.24
N LEU A 5 -6.04 3.08 4.69
CA LEU A 5 -5.92 2.71 3.28
C LEU A 5 -6.35 3.86 2.35
N LYS A 6 -7.43 4.58 2.69
CA LYS A 6 -7.85 5.76 1.94
C LYS A 6 -6.80 6.86 2.01
N GLN A 7 -6.23 7.11 3.18
CA GLN A 7 -5.16 8.08 3.36
C GLN A 7 -3.94 7.73 2.50
N PHE A 8 -3.50 6.47 2.52
CA PHE A 8 -2.38 5.99 1.71
C PHE A 8 -2.60 6.27 0.22
N LYS A 9 -3.80 5.96 -0.30
CA LYS A 9 -4.14 6.23 -1.71
C LYS A 9 -4.08 7.71 -2.06
N ASN A 10 -4.43 8.59 -1.12
CA ASN A 10 -4.43 10.04 -1.32
C ASN A 10 -3.03 10.67 -1.21
N GLU A 11 -1.99 9.91 -0.86
CA GLU A 11 -0.60 10.39 -0.81
C GLU A 11 0.03 10.53 -2.20
N PHE A 12 -0.57 9.93 -3.23
CA PHE A 12 -0.01 9.85 -4.58
C PHE A 12 -0.87 10.61 -5.60
N ASP A 13 -0.21 11.13 -6.64
CA ASP A 13 -0.93 11.64 -7.80
C ASP A 13 -1.51 10.46 -8.58
N SER A 14 -2.81 10.55 -8.84
CA SER A 14 -3.61 9.58 -9.60
C SER A 14 -4.60 10.28 -10.53
N ARG A 15 -4.33 11.55 -10.86
CA ARG A 15 -5.16 12.31 -11.81
C ARG A 15 -5.12 11.65 -13.18
N GLY A 16 -6.30 11.42 -13.77
CA GLY A 16 -6.43 10.80 -15.09
C GLY A 16 -6.54 9.27 -15.09
N CYS A 17 -6.54 8.63 -13.92
CA CYS A 17 -6.71 7.18 -13.79
C CYS A 17 -8.19 6.81 -13.59
N ASN A 18 -8.63 5.67 -14.15
CA ASN A 18 -9.95 5.10 -13.84
C ASN A 18 -9.90 4.44 -12.46
N GLN A 19 -10.61 4.99 -11.48
CA GLN A 19 -10.46 4.62 -10.06
C GLN A 19 -11.05 3.24 -9.66
N THR A 20 -11.45 2.42 -10.62
CA THR A 20 -12.11 1.13 -10.35
C THR A 20 -11.13 0.05 -9.87
N ASP A 21 -9.83 0.17 -10.17
CA ASP A 21 -8.83 -0.85 -9.84
C ASP A 21 -8.25 -0.72 -8.42
N TYR A 22 -8.60 0.34 -7.68
CA TYR A 22 -8.05 0.57 -6.35
C TYR A 22 -8.55 -0.40 -5.27
N PHE A 23 -9.66 -1.11 -5.49
CA PHE A 23 -10.33 -1.90 -4.45
C PHE A 23 -10.22 -3.41 -4.63
N SER A 24 -9.72 -3.90 -5.77
CA SER A 24 -9.71 -5.32 -6.10
C SER A 24 -8.59 -6.13 -5.43
N GLY A 25 -7.61 -5.49 -4.78
CA GLY A 25 -6.47 -6.18 -4.15
C GLY A 25 -6.37 -6.05 -2.64
N VAL A 26 -7.45 -5.74 -1.93
CA VAL A 26 -7.45 -5.66 -0.46
C VAL A 26 -8.05 -6.94 0.12
N ARG A 27 -7.27 -7.67 0.93
CA ARG A 27 -7.78 -8.80 1.71
C ARG A 27 -7.74 -8.50 3.20
N CYS A 28 -8.88 -8.73 3.85
CA CYS A 28 -9.02 -8.60 5.28
C CYS A 28 -9.06 -9.97 5.96
N ASP A 29 -8.65 -10.01 7.23
CA ASP A 29 -8.93 -11.11 8.12
C ASP A 29 -10.44 -11.17 8.41
N ASN A 30 -11.05 -12.36 8.24
CA ASN A 30 -12.50 -12.52 8.37
C ASN A 30 -13.01 -12.40 9.82
N THR A 31 -12.13 -12.50 10.82
CA THR A 31 -12.52 -12.45 12.24
C THR A 31 -12.31 -11.06 12.84
N THR A 32 -11.20 -10.42 12.52
CA THR A 32 -10.78 -9.14 13.08
C THR A 32 -11.06 -7.96 12.16
N GLY A 33 -11.31 -8.20 10.87
CA GLY A 33 -11.50 -7.16 9.86
C GLY A 33 -10.23 -6.37 9.52
N LEU A 34 -9.06 -6.84 9.99
CA LEU A 34 -7.79 -6.18 9.75
C LEU A 34 -7.29 -6.47 8.32
N ILE A 35 -6.75 -5.45 7.65
CA ILE A 35 -6.14 -5.58 6.32
C ILE A 35 -4.85 -6.37 6.45
N MET A 36 -4.78 -7.50 5.74
CA MET A 36 -3.64 -8.41 5.73
C MET A 36 -2.91 -8.43 4.38
N GLU A 37 -3.61 -8.18 3.28
CA GLU A 37 -3.02 -8.07 1.94
C GLU A 37 -3.43 -6.77 1.29
N LEU A 38 -2.47 -6.15 0.62
CA LEU A 38 -2.65 -4.97 -0.22
C LEU A 38 -1.92 -5.18 -1.54
N GLN A 39 -2.68 -5.35 -2.61
CA GLN A 39 -2.20 -5.47 -3.97
C GLN A 39 -2.77 -4.30 -4.78
N ILE A 40 -1.90 -3.45 -5.29
CA ILE A 40 -2.26 -2.40 -6.24
C ILE A 40 -1.24 -2.39 -7.40
N PRO A 41 -1.07 -3.51 -8.13
CA PRO A 41 -0.23 -3.52 -9.30
C PRO A 41 -0.84 -2.62 -10.38
N ARG A 42 -0.03 -1.79 -11.04
CA ARG A 42 -0.52 -0.84 -12.07
C ARG A 42 -1.60 0.12 -11.55
N GLY A 43 -1.51 0.46 -10.27
CA GLY A 43 -2.45 1.34 -9.57
C GLY A 43 -2.46 2.79 -10.02
N CYS A 44 -1.63 3.16 -11.01
CA CYS A 44 -1.53 4.53 -11.49
C CYS A 44 -1.14 5.52 -10.37
N LEU A 45 -0.38 5.03 -9.38
CA LEU A 45 0.18 5.84 -8.31
C LEU A 45 1.50 6.46 -8.81
N SER A 46 1.57 7.80 -8.81
CA SER A 46 2.80 8.54 -9.11
C SER A 46 3.23 9.40 -7.92
N GLY A 47 4.54 9.43 -7.64
CA GLY A 47 5.15 10.21 -6.56
C GLY A 47 6.13 9.43 -5.68
N THR A 48 6.50 10.00 -4.53
CA THR A 48 7.49 9.41 -3.61
C THR A 48 6.81 8.68 -2.45
N LEU A 49 7.19 7.42 -2.21
CA LEU A 49 6.80 6.71 -0.98
C LEU A 49 7.63 7.22 0.20
N ASN A 50 7.07 8.16 0.97
CA ASN A 50 7.77 8.80 2.10
C ASN A 50 7.77 7.93 3.36
N SER A 51 8.78 8.09 4.23
CA SER A 51 8.87 7.39 5.53
C SER A 51 7.69 7.63 6.49
N ASN A 52 6.93 8.70 6.28
CA ASN A 52 5.72 9.01 7.05
C ASN A 52 4.42 8.53 6.37
N SER A 53 4.52 7.71 5.31
CA SER A 53 3.36 7.15 4.64
C SER A 53 2.48 6.38 5.60
N SER A 54 1.17 6.57 5.49
CA SER A 54 0.17 5.84 6.27
C SER A 54 0.17 4.33 5.98
N LEU A 55 0.79 3.88 4.88
CA LEU A 55 1.06 2.47 4.59
C LEU A 55 1.70 1.76 5.79
N PHE A 56 2.69 2.39 6.42
CA PHE A 56 3.48 1.79 7.49
C PHE A 56 2.72 1.63 8.81
N SER A 57 1.51 2.17 8.91
CA SER A 57 0.57 1.94 10.02
C SER A 57 -0.28 0.67 9.84
N LEU A 58 -0.20 0.00 8.68
CA LEU A 58 -0.86 -1.28 8.42
C LEU A 58 -0.03 -2.46 8.97
N HIS A 59 0.24 -2.48 10.28
CA HIS A 59 1.14 -3.47 10.92
C HIS A 59 0.75 -4.95 10.75
N HIS A 60 -0.49 -5.23 10.35
CA HIS A 60 -0.99 -6.59 10.11
C HIS A 60 -0.76 -7.08 8.68
N LEU A 61 -0.25 -6.21 7.80
CA LEU A 61 0.01 -6.52 6.42
C LEU A 61 1.09 -7.60 6.32
N TYR A 62 0.77 -8.74 5.71
CA TYR A 62 1.75 -9.78 5.39
C TYR A 62 2.08 -9.88 3.90
N HIS A 63 1.26 -9.28 3.03
CA HIS A 63 1.52 -9.23 1.60
C HIS A 63 1.28 -7.81 1.06
N LEU A 64 2.28 -7.30 0.35
CA LEU A 64 2.27 -5.98 -0.28
C LEU A 64 2.76 -6.12 -1.72
N ASP A 65 1.93 -5.73 -2.68
CA ASP A 65 2.31 -5.58 -4.08
C ASP A 65 1.96 -4.17 -4.55
N LEU A 66 2.99 -3.38 -4.83
CA LEU A 66 2.86 -2.04 -5.45
C LEU A 66 3.58 -1.98 -6.79
N SER A 67 3.78 -3.13 -7.45
CA SER A 67 4.50 -3.24 -8.71
C SER A 67 3.85 -2.41 -9.84
N HIS A 68 4.67 -2.00 -10.82
CA HIS A 68 4.21 -1.24 -11.98
C HIS A 68 3.48 0.08 -11.65
N ASN A 69 3.81 0.71 -10.53
CA ASN A 69 3.48 2.10 -10.24
C ASN A 69 4.65 3.02 -10.60
N ASP A 70 4.38 4.31 -10.76
CA ASP A 70 5.36 5.33 -11.14
C ASP A 70 5.95 6.01 -9.90
N PHE A 71 6.60 5.21 -9.06
CA PHE A 71 7.28 5.76 -7.89
C PHE A 71 8.61 6.38 -8.28
N THR A 72 8.82 7.63 -7.88
CA THR A 72 10.11 8.28 -8.01
C THR A 72 11.14 7.49 -7.20
N SER A 73 12.21 7.09 -7.88
CA SER A 73 13.29 6.31 -7.28
C SER A 73 13.85 7.05 -6.06
N SER A 74 13.61 6.50 -4.89
CA SER A 74 14.14 6.96 -3.60
C SER A 74 14.65 5.76 -2.83
N SER A 75 15.52 6.02 -1.85
CA SER A 75 15.92 5.00 -0.88
C SER A 75 14.67 4.39 -0.24
N LEU A 76 14.64 3.07 -0.12
CA LEU A 76 13.59 2.35 0.58
C LEU A 76 13.40 2.96 1.99
N PRO A 77 12.20 3.43 2.36
CA PRO A 77 12.00 4.05 3.66
C PRO A 77 12.30 3.09 4.80
N SER A 78 13.05 3.54 5.82
CA SER A 78 13.30 2.75 7.04
C SER A 78 12.01 2.34 7.75
N ALA A 79 10.95 3.12 7.59
CA ALA A 79 9.60 2.82 8.08
C ALA A 79 9.00 1.53 7.49
N LEU A 80 9.58 0.94 6.44
CA LEU A 80 9.20 -0.41 6.00
C LEU A 80 9.36 -1.44 7.13
N GLY A 81 10.31 -1.23 8.04
CA GLY A 81 10.48 -2.04 9.24
C GLY A 81 9.26 -2.03 10.17
N ASN A 82 8.31 -1.10 10.04
CA ASN A 82 7.07 -1.12 10.81
C ASN A 82 6.06 -2.18 10.33
N LEU A 83 6.26 -2.71 9.11
CA LEU A 83 5.46 -3.81 8.56
C LEU A 83 6.02 -5.15 9.01
N ASN A 84 6.05 -5.38 10.32
CA ASN A 84 6.69 -6.53 10.97
C ASN A 84 6.15 -7.91 10.55
N ARG A 85 4.99 -7.98 9.88
CA ARG A 85 4.39 -9.22 9.40
C ARG A 85 4.60 -9.47 7.90
N LEU A 86 5.24 -8.53 7.20
CA LEU A 86 5.44 -8.61 5.76
C LEU A 86 6.29 -9.82 5.40
N LYS A 87 5.79 -10.65 4.50
CA LYS A 87 6.50 -11.82 3.97
C LYS A 87 7.10 -11.47 2.62
N VAL A 88 8.40 -11.71 2.50
CA VAL A 88 9.08 -11.76 1.21
C VAL A 88 8.95 -13.18 0.69
N TRP A 89 8.35 -13.33 -0.49
CA TRP A 89 8.32 -14.60 -1.21
C TRP A 89 9.60 -14.65 -2.03
N LEU A 90 10.51 -15.59 -1.69
CA LEU A 90 11.74 -15.87 -2.44
C LEU A 90 11.46 -16.75 -3.67
#